data_AF-A0A9X1FND6-F1
#
_entry.id   AF-A0A9X1FND6-F1
#
_cell.length_a   1.000
_cell.length_b   1.000
_cell.length_c   1.000
_cell.angle_alpha   90.00
_cell.angle_beta   90.00
_cell.angle_gamma   90.00
#
_symmetry.space_group_name_H-M   'P 1'
#
loop_
_entity.id
_entity.type
_entity.pdbx_description
1 polymer ?
#
loop_
_entity_poly.entity_id
_entity_poly.type
_entity_poly.pdbx_seq_one_letter_code
_entity_poly.pdbx_strand_id
1 'polypeptide(L)'
;MESKEKLLTTATVNTIKMLSKVEREILLNIKQGKTSAEIAAVRNCSTRTVEKHRSNIIQKLGIKSSQNALLLWIVKHPNLFKT
;
A
#
# COMPACT_ATOMS: atom_id res chain seq x y z
N MET A 1 2.50 -24.65 -15.62
CA MET A 1 2.60 -24.09 -14.26
C MET A 1 1.99 -22.68 -14.13
N GLU A 2 1.42 -22.11 -15.20
CA GLU A 2 0.89 -20.72 -15.22
C GLU A 2 -0.51 -20.47 -14.62
N SER A 3 -1.25 -21.47 -14.16
CA SER A 3 -2.69 -21.30 -13.91
C SER A 3 -3.05 -20.70 -12.54
N LYS A 4 -2.11 -20.56 -11.59
CA LYS A 4 -2.39 -20.02 -10.24
C LYS A 4 -2.04 -18.55 -10.05
N GLU A 5 -1.17 -17.96 -10.88
CA GLU A 5 -0.73 -16.55 -10.73
C GLU A 5 -1.74 -15.51 -11.22
N LYS A 6 -2.65 -15.89 -12.14
CA LYS A 6 -3.56 -14.95 -12.81
C LYS A 6 -4.85 -14.63 -12.02
N LEU A 7 -5.20 -15.43 -11.01
CA LEU A 7 -6.44 -15.27 -10.23
C LEU A 7 -6.29 -14.32 -9.04
N LEU A 8 -5.09 -14.22 -8.45
CA LEU A 8 -4.83 -13.30 -7.33
C LEU A 8 -4.65 -11.84 -7.76
N THR A 9 -4.37 -11.58 -9.04
CA THR A 9 -4.07 -10.24 -9.56
C THR A 9 -5.32 -9.39 -9.73
N THR A 10 -6.45 -9.94 -10.14
CA THR A 10 -7.66 -9.15 -10.44
C THR A 10 -8.32 -8.56 -9.18
N ALA A 11 -8.39 -9.34 -8.09
CA ALA A 11 -8.95 -8.87 -6.82
C ALA A 11 -8.08 -7.79 -6.15
N THR A 12 -6.76 -7.89 -6.32
CA THR A 12 -5.80 -6.94 -5.74
C THR A 12 -5.69 -5.64 -6.53
N VAL A 13 -5.82 -5.69 -7.86
CA VAL A 13 -5.91 -4.49 -8.70
C VAL A 13 -7.18 -3.68 -8.36
N ASN A 14 -8.30 -4.36 -8.13
CA ASN A 14 -9.56 -3.70 -7.74
C ASN A 14 -9.49 -3.06 -6.34
N THR A 15 -8.78 -3.66 -5.38
CA THR A 15 -8.61 -3.06 -4.05
C THR A 15 -7.74 -1.80 -4.07
N ILE A 16 -6.69 -1.72 -4.91
CA ILE A 16 -5.98 -0.44 -5.12
C ILE A 16 -6.90 0.61 -5.73
N LYS A 17 -7.80 0.23 -6.64
CA LYS A 17 -8.79 1.17 -7.18
C LYS A 17 -9.73 1.74 -6.13
N MET A 18 -9.94 1.06 -5.01
CA MET A 18 -10.74 1.56 -3.86
C MET A 18 -9.98 2.50 -2.93
N LEU A 19 -8.65 2.58 -3.05
CA LEU A 19 -7.85 3.51 -2.26
C LEU A 19 -8.00 4.93 -2.81
N SER A 20 -8.05 5.91 -1.91
CA SER A 20 -7.99 7.33 -2.27
C SER A 20 -6.64 7.67 -2.91
N LYS A 21 -6.58 8.80 -3.63
CA LYS A 21 -5.35 9.31 -4.24
C LYS A 21 -4.20 9.36 -3.22
N VAL A 22 -4.49 9.87 -2.03
CA VAL A 22 -3.55 9.99 -0.91
C VAL A 22 -3.02 8.64 -0.44
N GLU A 23 -3.90 7.66 -0.30
CA GLU A 23 -3.53 6.31 0.15
C GLU A 23 -2.62 5.60 -0.88
N ARG A 24 -2.87 5.79 -2.17
CA ARG A 24 -2.01 5.28 -3.25
C ARG A 24 -0.64 5.94 -3.25
N GLU A 25 -0.58 7.26 -3.04
CA GLU A 25 0.69 7.98 -2.92
C GLU A 25 1.51 7.45 -1.75
N ILE A 26 0.89 7.21 -0.59
CA ILE A 26 1.57 6.62 0.57
C ILE A 26 2.11 5.23 0.23
N LEU A 27 1.30 4.36 -0.39
CA LEU A 27 1.77 3.03 -0.84
C LEU A 27 2.94 3.13 -1.81
N LEU A 28 2.90 4.06 -2.76
CA LEU A 28 3.98 4.27 -3.73
C LEU A 28 5.28 4.73 -3.05
N ASN A 29 5.19 5.58 -2.03
CA ASN A 29 6.36 6.00 -1.27
C ASN A 29 6.90 4.86 -0.38
N ILE A 30 6.02 4.02 0.19
CA ILE A 30 6.43 2.80 0.91
C ILE A 30 7.15 1.83 -0.05
N LYS A 31 6.66 1.68 -1.28
CA LYS A 31 7.33 0.88 -2.32
C LYS A 31 8.73 1.39 -2.63
N GLN A 32 8.93 2.71 -2.62
CA GLN A 32 10.24 3.34 -2.80
C GLN A 32 11.17 3.17 -1.59
N GLY A 33 10.72 2.52 -0.51
CA GLY A 33 11.51 2.34 0.71
C GLY A 33 11.48 3.54 1.66
N LYS A 34 10.61 4.54 1.42
CA LYS A 34 10.52 5.70 2.30
C LYS A 34 9.84 5.34 3.62
N THR A 35 10.40 5.86 4.71
CA THR A 35 9.85 5.75 6.06
C THR A 35 8.64 6.65 6.25
N SER A 36 7.85 6.43 7.31
CA SER A 36 6.73 7.32 7.62
C SER A 36 7.14 8.76 7.91
N ALA A 37 8.35 8.98 8.41
CA ALA A 37 8.92 10.31 8.59
C ALA A 37 9.22 11.01 7.26
N GLU A 38 9.80 10.28 6.29
CA GLU A 38 10.05 10.83 4.96
C GLU A 38 8.76 11.06 4.18
N ILE A 39 7.78 10.15 4.27
CA ILE A 39 6.46 10.33 3.64
C ILE A 39 5.75 11.55 4.23
N ALA A 40 5.85 11.73 5.54
CA ALA A 40 5.33 12.89 6.26
C ALA A 40 5.96 14.19 5.75
N ALA A 41 7.29 14.21 5.62
CA ALA A 41 8.03 15.35 5.07
C ALA A 41 7.64 15.68 3.62
N VAL A 42 7.58 14.66 2.75
CA VAL A 42 7.20 14.82 1.33
C VAL A 42 5.78 15.36 1.17
N ARG A 43 4.84 14.92 2.02
CA ARG A 43 3.44 15.33 1.96
C ARG A 43 3.06 16.49 2.88
N ASN A 44 4.06 17.12 3.52
CA ASN A 44 3.86 18.23 4.46
C ASN A 44 2.80 17.92 5.54
N CYS A 45 2.86 16.71 6.12
CA CYS A 45 1.92 16.24 7.13
C CYS A 45 2.64 15.58 8.29
N SER A 46 2.00 15.43 9.44
CA SER A 46 2.61 14.75 10.59
C SER A 46 2.74 13.25 10.36
N THR A 47 3.76 12.62 10.97
CA THR A 47 3.93 11.16 11.00
C THR A 47 2.67 10.44 11.45
N ARG A 48 1.99 10.96 12.48
CA ARG A 48 0.70 10.47 12.97
C ARG A 48 -0.40 10.45 11.91
N THR A 49 -0.40 11.41 10.99
CA THR A 49 -1.33 11.46 9.85
C THR A 49 -1.01 10.34 8.86
N VAL A 50 0.27 10.11 8.57
CA VAL A 50 0.71 8.99 7.74
C VAL A 50 0.31 7.66 8.37
N GLU A 51 0.52 7.48 9.68
CA GLU A 51 0.08 6.28 10.39
C GLU A 51 -1.42 6.06 10.32
N LYS A 52 -2.22 7.13 10.45
CA LYS A 52 -3.68 7.05 10.28
C LYS A 52 -4.07 6.59 8.87
N HIS A 53 -3.43 7.13 7.84
CA HIS A 53 -3.63 6.63 6.48
C HIS A 53 -3.19 5.17 6.32
N ARG A 54 -2.08 4.75 6.92
CA ARG A 54 -1.64 3.34 6.89
C ARG A 54 -2.71 2.42 7.49
N SER A 55 -3.28 2.79 8.63
CA SER A 55 -4.38 2.05 9.26
C SER A 55 -5.63 1.98 8.38
N ASN A 56 -6.01 3.10 7.74
CA ASN A 56 -7.14 3.10 6.80
C ASN A 56 -6.89 2.18 5.60
N ILE A 57 -5.68 2.19 5.04
CA ILE A 57 -5.29 1.28 3.96
C ILE A 57 -5.38 -0.16 4.42
N ILE A 58 -4.83 -0.49 5.59
CA ILE A 58 -4.88 -1.83 6.18
C ILE A 58 -6.33 -2.31 6.33
N GLN A 59 -7.22 -1.46 6.85
CA GLN A 59 -8.65 -1.78 6.97
C GLN A 59 -9.30 -2.00 5.61
N LYS A 60 -9.04 -1.13 4.63
CA LYS A 60 -9.58 -1.26 3.27
C LYS A 60 -9.07 -2.50 2.54
N LEU A 61 -7.82 -2.89 2.78
CA LEU A 61 -7.21 -4.08 2.20
C LEU A 61 -7.59 -5.36 2.98
N GLY A 62 -8.20 -5.25 4.16
CA GLY A 62 -8.55 -6.37 5.01
C GLY A 62 -7.34 -7.17 5.51
N ILE A 63 -6.17 -6.53 5.62
CA ILE A 63 -4.93 -7.19 6.09
C ILE A 63 -4.73 -6.98 7.58
N LYS A 64 -3.92 -7.84 8.22
CA LYS A 64 -3.61 -7.72 9.64
C LYS A 64 -2.80 -6.45 9.91
N SER A 65 -3.22 -5.66 10.90
CA SER A 65 -2.51 -4.45 11.29
C SER A 65 -1.14 -4.78 11.86
N SER A 66 -0.07 -4.34 11.20
CA SER A 66 1.33 -4.49 11.64
C SER A 66 2.18 -3.40 11.00
N GLN A 67 3.28 -2.97 11.64
CA GLN A 67 4.18 -1.95 11.08
C GLN A 67 4.59 -2.28 9.63
N ASN A 68 4.90 -3.55 9.35
CA ASN A 68 5.36 -4.00 8.04
C ASN A 68 4.24 -4.57 7.14
N ALA A 69 2.97 -4.48 7.55
CA ALA A 69 1.86 -5.09 6.81
C ALA A 69 1.77 -4.57 5.36
N LEU A 70 1.86 -3.25 5.19
CA LEU A 70 1.79 -2.61 3.86
C LEU A 70 3.00 -2.97 2.99
N LEU A 71 4.20 -3.00 3.57
CA LEU A 71 5.41 -3.37 2.86
C LEU A 71 5.35 -4.83 2.40
N LEU A 72 4.96 -5.74 3.29
CA LEU A 72 4.77 -7.15 2.97
C LEU A 72 3.71 -7.34 1.89
N TRP A 73 2.63 -6.56 1.95
CA TRP A 73 1.58 -6.58 0.94
C TRP A 73 2.10 -6.12 -0.43
N ILE A 74 2.87 -5.03 -0.49
CA ILE A 74 3.51 -4.57 -1.74
C ILE A 74 4.42 -5.65 -2.33
N VAL A 75 5.25 -6.29 -1.49
CA VAL A 75 6.18 -7.36 -1.92
C VAL A 75 5.41 -8.58 -2.43
N LYS A 76 4.26 -8.92 -1.84
CA LYS A 76 3.37 -9.98 -2.33
C LYS A 76 2.67 -9.64 -3.64
N HIS A 77 2.62 -8.36 -4.01
CA HIS A 77 1.91 -7.89 -5.20
C HIS A 77 2.76 -6.95 -6.07
N PRO A 78 3.89 -7.43 -6.62
CA PRO A 78 4.84 -6.60 -7.36
C PRO A 78 4.25 -6.04 -8.67
N ASN A 79 3.30 -6.76 -9.27
CA ASN A 79 2.64 -6.39 -10.52
C ASN A 79 1.62 -5.25 -10.38
N LEU A 80 1.30 -4.81 -9.16
CA LEU A 80 0.35 -3.71 -8.92
C LEU A 80 0.92 -2.32 -9.22
N PHE A 81 2.24 -2.22 -9.34
CA PHE A 81 2.95 -0.97 -9.53
C PHE A 81 3.87 -1.03 -10.76
N LYS A 82 3.56 -1.90 -11.72
CA LYS A 82 4.19 -1.89 -13.05
C LYS A 82 3.51 -0.81 -13.89
N THR A 83 4.30 0.19 -14.29
CA THR A 83 4.05 1.05 -15.45
C THR A 83 4.51 0.31 -16.69
#